data_AF-A0A0K2T9B7-F1
#
_entry.id   AF-A0A0K2T9B7-F1
#
_cell.length_a   1.000
_cell.length_b   1.000
_cell.length_c   1.000
_cell.angle_alpha   90.00
_cell.angle_beta   90.00
_cell.angle_gamma   90.00
#
_symmetry.space_group_name_H-M   'P 1'
#
loop_
_entity.id
_entity.type
_entity.pdbx_description
1 polymer ?
#
loop_
_entity_poly.entity_id
_entity_poly.type
_entity_poly.pdbx_seq_one_letter_code
_entity_poly.pdbx_strand_id
1 'polypeptide(L)'
;MKFLFLCVFIIFNMLIANSVTSEICGDDPLCSAIDHLHNRISSMEQPVWQKSLQKSSWKRCDEGKCSCEPPKISGTVDCWGKFHKLDRIPEDQIIPLNVEILDLGNNHIPHLNPN
;
A
#
# COMPACT_ATOMS: atom_id res chain seq x y z
N MET A 1 -17.48 -3.77 -43.91
CA MET A 1 -16.25 -4.58 -43.72
C MET A 1 -15.22 -3.94 -42.77
N LYS A 2 -15.03 -2.62 -42.70
CA LYS A 2 -14.05 -1.97 -41.79
C LYS A 2 -14.32 -2.19 -40.28
N PHE A 3 -15.59 -2.25 -39.85
CA PHE A 3 -15.94 -2.46 -38.44
C PHE A 3 -15.60 -3.86 -37.91
N LEU A 4 -15.68 -4.91 -38.74
CA LEU A 4 -15.29 -6.26 -38.31
C LEU A 4 -13.77 -6.37 -38.07
N PHE A 5 -12.97 -5.71 -38.91
CA PHE A 5 -11.51 -5.70 -38.78
C PHE A 5 -11.06 -5.01 -37.48
N LEU A 6 -11.70 -3.89 -37.10
CA LEU A 6 -11.37 -3.23 -35.83
C LEU A 6 -11.70 -4.11 -34.62
N CYS A 7 -12.84 -4.79 -34.63
CA CYS A 7 -13.24 -5.69 -33.54
C CYS A 7 -12.28 -6.87 -33.38
N VAL A 8 -11.89 -7.52 -34.48
CA VAL A 8 -10.94 -8.64 -34.44
C VAL A 8 -9.58 -8.17 -33.94
N PHE A 9 -9.13 -6.97 -34.35
CA PHE A 9 -7.86 -6.41 -33.88
C PHE A 9 -7.89 -6.08 -32.39
N ILE A 10 -8.99 -5.50 -31.88
CA ILE A 10 -9.14 -5.17 -30.45
C ILE A 10 -9.21 -6.46 -29.61
N ILE A 11 -9.99 -7.45 -30.03
CA ILE A 11 -10.11 -8.74 -29.31
C ILE A 11 -8.77 -9.49 -29.32
N PHE A 12 -8.06 -9.50 -30.45
CA PHE A 12 -6.74 -10.13 -30.55
C PHE A 12 -5.69 -9.44 -29.68
N ASN A 13 -5.69 -8.09 -29.63
CA ASN A 13 -4.80 -7.34 -28.74
C ASN A 13 -5.16 -7.50 -27.25
N MET A 14 -6.45 -7.60 -26.89
CA MET A 14 -6.85 -7.92 -25.51
C MET A 14 -6.43 -9.33 -25.09
N LEU A 15 -6.53 -10.32 -25.98
CA LEU A 15 -6.07 -11.69 -25.71
C LEU A 15 -4.55 -11.76 -25.53
N ILE A 16 -3.78 -11.04 -26.36
CA ILE A 16 -2.31 -10.98 -26.22
C ILE A 16 -1.91 -10.21 -24.96
N ALA A 17 -2.57 -9.11 -24.61
CA ALA A 17 -2.27 -8.36 -23.39
C ALA A 17 -2.53 -9.19 -22.12
N ASN A 18 -3.53 -10.08 -22.15
CA ASN A 18 -3.86 -10.96 -21.03
C ASN A 18 -2.95 -12.20 -20.91
N SER A 19 -2.20 -12.59 -21.96
CA SER A 19 -1.28 -13.73 -21.88
C SER A 19 0.13 -13.34 -21.44
N VAL A 20 0.46 -12.04 -21.40
CA VAL A 20 1.84 -11.57 -21.15
C VAL A 20 2.11 -11.27 -19.67
N THR A 21 1.12 -11.35 -18.76
CA THR A 21 1.28 -10.85 -17.38
C THR A 21 1.07 -11.86 -16.25
N SER A 22 0.92 -13.18 -16.50
CA SER A 22 0.72 -14.14 -15.39
C SER A 22 1.55 -15.44 -15.39
N GLU A 23 2.67 -15.53 -16.13
CA GLU A 23 3.54 -16.73 -16.08
C GLU A 23 5.04 -16.39 -15.97
N ILE A 24 5.42 -15.48 -15.07
CA ILE A 24 6.86 -15.21 -14.83
C ILE A 24 7.40 -15.98 -13.62
N CYS A 25 6.56 -16.38 -12.67
CA CYS A 25 7.00 -17.19 -11.53
C CYS A 25 5.94 -18.25 -11.20
N GLY A 26 6.19 -19.48 -11.65
CA GLY A 26 5.55 -20.68 -11.10
C GLY A 26 6.28 -21.15 -9.84
N ASP A 27 6.25 -22.46 -9.56
CA ASP A 27 6.97 -23.12 -8.45
C ASP A 27 8.51 -23.17 -8.63
N ASP A 28 9.12 -22.17 -9.27
CA ASP A 28 10.56 -22.09 -9.43
C ASP A 28 11.21 -21.71 -8.09
N PRO A 29 12.15 -22.53 -7.55
CA PRO A 29 12.89 -22.19 -6.33
C PRO A 29 13.60 -20.84 -6.39
N LEU A 30 14.02 -20.39 -7.57
CA LEU A 30 14.63 -19.08 -7.79
C LEU A 30 13.61 -17.95 -7.59
N CYS A 31 12.39 -18.11 -8.11
CA CYS A 31 11.31 -17.14 -7.91
C CYS A 31 10.94 -17.01 -6.43
N SER A 32 10.81 -18.13 -5.72
CA SER A 32 10.56 -18.11 -4.27
C SER A 32 11.67 -17.38 -3.50
N ALA A 33 12.94 -17.58 -3.91
CA ALA A 33 14.07 -16.87 -3.32
C ALA A 33 14.04 -15.36 -3.63
N ILE A 34 13.68 -14.98 -4.86
CA ILE A 34 13.53 -13.58 -5.28
C ILE A 34 12.39 -12.91 -4.51
N ASP A 35 11.24 -13.54 -4.39
CA ASP A 35 10.11 -13.02 -3.61
C ASP A 35 10.49 -12.86 -2.14
N HIS A 36 11.15 -13.86 -1.56
CA HIS A 36 11.63 -13.79 -0.18
C HIS A 36 12.62 -12.62 0.02
N LEU A 37 13.53 -12.40 -0.92
CA LEU A 37 14.47 -11.27 -0.87
C LEU A 37 13.76 -9.93 -1.05
N HIS A 38 12.85 -9.83 -2.03
CA HIS A 38 12.04 -8.64 -2.27
C HIS A 38 11.25 -8.27 -1.01
N ASN A 39 10.59 -9.24 -0.40
CA ASN A 39 9.79 -9.06 0.81
C ASN A 39 10.63 -8.56 1.99
N ARG A 40 11.85 -9.09 2.14
CA ARG A 40 12.80 -8.63 3.17
C ARG A 40 13.30 -7.22 2.90
N ILE A 41 13.67 -6.89 1.66
CA ILE A 41 14.13 -5.56 1.27
C ILE A 41 13.02 -4.54 1.48
N SER A 42 11.81 -4.81 0.96
CA SER A 42 10.64 -3.94 1.10
C SER A 42 10.23 -3.73 2.55
N SER A 43 10.47 -4.71 3.43
CA SER A 43 10.26 -4.53 4.87
C SER A 43 11.31 -3.60 5.51
N MET A 44 12.56 -3.69 5.08
CA MET A 44 13.65 -2.81 5.56
C MET A 44 13.53 -1.37 5.04
N GLU A 45 13.02 -1.20 3.82
CA GLU A 45 12.85 0.10 3.17
C GLU A 45 11.56 0.82 3.58
N GLN A 46 10.86 0.33 4.61
CA GLN A 46 9.63 0.97 5.08
C GLN A 46 9.86 2.45 5.41
N PRO A 47 9.00 3.35 4.91
CA PRO A 47 9.20 4.77 5.06
C PRO A 47 9.09 5.17 6.52
N VAL A 48 10.04 5.98 6.97
CA VAL A 48 9.99 6.58 8.31
C VAL A 48 9.03 7.76 8.26
N TRP A 49 7.89 7.62 8.94
CA TRP A 49 6.95 8.72 9.07
C TRP A 49 7.56 9.92 9.78
N GLN A 50 7.26 11.10 9.27
CA GLN A 50 7.60 12.35 9.95
C GLN A 50 6.73 12.49 11.20
N LYS A 51 7.37 12.53 12.37
CA LYS A 51 6.68 12.70 13.65
C LYS A 51 6.60 14.16 14.04
N SER A 52 5.44 14.60 14.56
CA SER A 52 5.22 15.99 14.97
C SER A 52 4.63 16.10 16.38
N LEU A 53 5.18 17.04 17.17
CA LEU A 53 4.73 17.41 18.51
C LEU A 53 3.78 18.62 18.53
N GLN A 54 3.48 19.21 17.37
CA GLN A 54 2.63 20.40 17.31
C GLN A 54 1.20 20.06 17.75
N LYS A 55 0.50 20.97 18.43
CA LYS A 55 -0.91 20.76 18.79
C LYS A 55 -1.81 20.49 17.57
N SER A 56 -1.45 21.03 16.41
CA SER A 56 -2.14 20.80 15.13
C SER A 56 -1.73 19.50 14.43
N SER A 57 -0.81 18.69 14.99
CA SER A 57 -0.33 17.45 14.36
C SER A 57 -1.46 16.47 14.09
N TRP A 58 -2.41 16.33 15.01
CA TRP A 58 -3.59 15.48 14.85
C TRP A 58 -4.49 15.92 13.69
N LYS A 59 -4.70 17.23 13.55
CA LYS A 59 -5.46 17.77 12.41
C LYS A 59 -4.73 17.53 11.08
N ARG A 60 -3.41 17.76 11.04
CA ARG A 60 -2.58 17.52 9.86
C ARG A 60 -2.47 16.03 9.52
N CYS A 61 -2.51 15.17 10.53
CA CYS A 61 -2.58 13.72 10.35
C CYS A 61 -3.89 13.34 9.66
N ASP A 62 -5.02 13.90 10.11
CA ASP A 62 -6.32 13.59 9.54
C ASP A 62 -6.53 14.14 8.11
N GLU A 63 -5.71 15.10 7.67
CA GLU A 63 -5.64 15.56 6.27
C GLU A 63 -4.97 14.52 5.34
N GLY A 64 -4.24 13.56 5.91
CA GLY A 64 -3.55 12.51 5.17
C GLY A 64 -4.44 11.32 4.81
N LYS A 65 -3.80 10.18 4.57
CA LYS A 65 -4.47 8.92 4.19
C LYS A 65 -5.03 8.13 5.38
N CYS A 66 -4.58 8.44 6.58
CA CYS A 66 -5.07 7.84 7.80
C CYS A 66 -6.07 8.78 8.50
N SER A 67 -7.08 8.18 9.13
CA SER A 67 -7.95 8.85 10.10
C SER A 67 -7.24 8.97 11.43
N CYS A 68 -7.26 10.15 12.05
CA CYS A 68 -6.47 10.39 13.27
C CYS A 68 -7.32 11.00 14.39
N GLU A 69 -7.36 10.32 15.54
CA GLU A 69 -8.14 10.71 16.70
C GLU A 69 -7.25 11.14 17.88
N PRO A 70 -7.36 12.39 18.37
CA PRO A 70 -6.50 12.88 19.45
C PRO A 70 -6.58 12.04 20.74
N PRO A 71 -5.57 12.12 21.64
CA PRO A 71 -5.53 11.34 22.87
C PRO A 71 -6.64 11.67 23.87
N LYS A 72 -7.32 12.81 23.70
CA LYS A 72 -8.51 13.14 24.49
C LYS A 72 -9.69 12.21 24.19
N ILE A 73 -9.64 11.48 23.09
CA ILE A 73 -10.67 10.55 22.62
C ILE A 73 -10.11 9.13 22.68
N SER A 74 -9.08 8.83 21.89
CA SER A 74 -8.52 7.47 21.76
C SER A 74 -7.02 7.43 21.49
N GLY A 75 -6.43 8.48 20.90
CA GLY A 75 -5.01 8.49 20.55
C GLY A 75 -4.67 7.57 19.37
N THR A 76 -5.65 7.29 18.51
CA THR A 76 -5.55 6.31 17.44
C THR A 76 -5.21 6.94 16.09
N VAL A 77 -4.33 6.30 15.33
CA VAL A 77 -4.15 6.51 13.89
C VAL A 77 -4.61 5.25 13.16
N ASP A 78 -5.63 5.40 12.34
CA ASP A 78 -6.29 4.33 11.61
C ASP A 78 -6.10 4.55 10.10
N CYS A 79 -5.43 3.63 9.43
CA CYS A 79 -5.16 3.73 7.99
C CYS A 79 -6.04 2.82 7.11
N TRP A 80 -7.04 2.12 7.66
CA TRP A 80 -7.91 1.24 6.87
C TRP A 80 -9.15 1.94 6.32
N GLY A 81 -9.65 2.96 7.01
CA GLY A 81 -10.93 3.59 6.69
C GLY A 81 -10.95 4.46 5.42
N LYS A 82 -10.21 5.58 5.40
CA LYS A 82 -10.39 6.66 4.40
C LYS A 82 -10.01 6.27 2.97
N PHE A 83 -8.98 5.44 2.80
CA PHE A 83 -8.41 5.14 1.48
C PHE A 83 -8.36 3.64 1.15
N HIS A 84 -8.96 2.79 2.00
CA HIS A 84 -9.10 1.33 1.89
C HIS A 84 -8.04 0.63 1.02
N LYS A 85 -7.26 -0.27 1.65
CA LYS A 85 -6.31 -1.16 0.96
C LYS A 85 -5.05 -0.45 0.45
N LEU A 86 -4.34 0.18 1.37
CA LEU A 86 -3.00 0.69 1.08
C LEU A 86 -2.09 -0.48 0.64
N ASP A 87 -1.42 -0.32 -0.50
CA ASP A 87 -0.40 -1.28 -0.96
C ASP A 87 0.98 -0.98 -0.33
N ARG A 88 1.16 0.22 0.22
CA ARG A 88 2.38 0.68 0.89
C ARG A 88 2.08 1.67 2.00
N ILE A 89 3.00 1.80 2.95
CA ILE A 89 2.94 2.82 3.99
C ILE A 89 3.02 4.22 3.35
N PRO A 90 2.12 5.16 3.69
CA PRO A 90 2.08 6.49 3.09
C PRO A 90 3.22 7.38 3.61
N GLU A 91 4.25 7.63 2.80
CA GLU A 91 5.44 8.39 3.20
C GLU A 91 5.15 9.86 3.55
N ASP A 92 4.12 10.43 2.93
CA ASP A 92 3.65 11.81 3.08
C ASP A 92 2.79 12.02 4.33
N GLN A 93 2.46 10.94 5.04
CA GLN A 93 1.68 11.00 6.27
C GLN A 93 2.50 11.56 7.43
N ILE A 94 2.01 12.65 8.02
CA ILE A 94 2.54 13.17 9.29
C ILE A 94 1.83 12.43 10.42
N ILE A 95 2.63 11.89 11.33
CA ILE A 95 2.13 11.14 12.49
C ILE A 95 2.37 11.96 13.76
N PRO A 96 1.38 12.13 14.63
CA PRO A 96 1.60 12.75 15.93
C PRO A 96 2.61 11.94 16.75
N LEU A 97 3.48 12.58 17.52
CA LEU A 97 4.47 11.83 18.33
C LEU A 97 3.79 10.98 19.42
N ASN A 98 2.63 11.43 19.90
CA ASN A 98 1.91 10.87 21.03
C ASN A 98 0.76 9.94 20.62
N VAL A 99 0.98 9.10 19.60
CA VAL A 99 0.04 8.07 19.19
C VAL A 99 0.10 6.90 20.16
N GLU A 100 -1.08 6.44 20.59
CA GLU A 100 -1.23 5.29 21.49
C GLU A 100 -1.51 4.01 20.69
N ILE A 101 -2.31 4.13 19.62
CA ILE A 101 -2.72 3.00 18.79
C ILE A 101 -2.46 3.35 17.33
N LEU A 102 -1.72 2.49 16.64
CA LEU A 102 -1.54 2.57 15.19
C LEU A 102 -2.17 1.34 14.54
N ASP A 103 -3.28 1.55 13.82
CA ASP A 103 -3.99 0.50 13.11
C ASP A 103 -3.68 0.55 11.60
N LEU A 104 -2.88 -0.41 11.16
CA LEU A 104 -2.56 -0.69 9.76
C LEU A 104 -3.29 -1.94 9.25
N GLY A 105 -4.19 -2.53 10.04
CA GLY A 105 -4.96 -3.73 9.70
C GLY A 105 -5.80 -3.54 8.45
N ASN A 106 -6.21 -4.65 7.82
CA ASN A 106 -7.06 -4.65 6.62
C ASN A 106 -6.52 -3.85 5.41
N ASN A 107 -5.20 -3.71 5.30
CA ASN A 107 -4.51 -3.15 4.12
C ASN A 107 -3.86 -4.26 3.27
N HIS A 108 -3.40 -3.92 2.07
CA HIS A 108 -2.63 -4.83 1.19
C HIS A 108 -1.11 -4.69 1.38
N ILE A 109 -0.68 -4.09 2.49
CA ILE A 109 0.75 -3.91 2.78
C ILE A 109 1.36 -5.31 2.95
N PRO A 110 2.26 -5.74 2.04
CA PRO A 110 2.67 -7.13 1.98
C PRO A 110 3.55 -7.52 3.18
N HIS A 111 4.37 -6.59 3.67
CA HIS A 111 5.27 -6.79 4.80
C HIS A 111 5.32 -5.55 5.68
N LEU A 112 5.20 -5.77 7.00
CA LEU A 112 5.44 -4.78 8.05
C LEU A 112 6.68 -5.19 8.83
N ASN A 113 7.53 -4.23 9.19
CA ASN A 113 8.73 -4.49 9.99
C ASN A 113 8.29 -4.51 11.47
N PRO A 114 8.45 -5.63 12.19
CA PRO A 114 7.96 -5.79 13.57
C PRO A 114 8.81 -5.09 14.64
N ASN A 115 9.63 -4.10 14.26
CA ASN A 115 10.65 -3.46 15.11
C ASN A 115 10.11 -2.97 16.46
#